data_AF-A0A8S8YYZ5-F1
#
_entry.id   AF-A0A8S8YYZ5-F1
#
_cell.length_a   1.000
_cell.length_b   1.000
_cell.length_c   1.000
_cell.angle_alpha   90.00
_cell.angle_beta   90.00
_cell.angle_gamma   90.00
#
_symmetry.space_group_name_H-M   'P 1'
#
loop_
_entity.id
_entity.type
_entity.pdbx_description
1 polymer ?
#
loop_
_entity_poly.entity_id
_entity_poly.type
_entity_poly.pdbx_seq_one_letter_code
_entity_poly.pdbx_strand_id
1 'polypeptide(L)'
;MRRNHALAIEGRGILCEALGTSPPFPDSMVSALASVEITTEGEVGPMSPEGDPFHNLLLDEYGIQVPVMPWRHHGVRYIRISAQLYNHQDEYRYLAEALGRSL
;
A
#
# COMPACT_ATOMS: atom_id res chain seq x y z
N MET A 1 -0.94 13.43 16.50
CA MET A 1 -0.18 12.82 15.40
C MET A 1 0.73 11.65 15.80
N ARG A 2 1.28 11.54 17.04
CA ARG A 2 2.14 10.40 17.41
C ARG A 2 1.51 9.01 17.16
N ARG A 3 0.23 8.82 17.53
CA ARG A 3 -0.49 7.56 17.29
C ARG A 3 -0.59 7.23 15.79
N ASN A 4 -1.01 8.20 14.97
CA ASN A 4 -1.10 8.03 13.52
C ASN A 4 0.25 7.68 12.90
N HIS A 5 1.32 8.33 13.37
CA HIS A 5 2.68 8.07 12.93
C HIS A 5 3.13 6.64 13.24
N ALA A 6 2.98 6.22 14.49
CA ALA A 6 3.28 4.84 14.89
C ALA A 6 2.47 3.82 14.07
N LEU A 7 1.18 4.08 13.88
CA LEU A 7 0.28 3.20 13.14
C LEU A 7 0.62 3.15 11.64
N ALA A 8 1.04 4.26 11.03
CA ALA A 8 1.48 4.27 9.63
C ALA A 8 2.79 3.48 9.43
N ILE A 9 3.73 3.58 10.38
CA ILE A 9 4.96 2.77 10.37
C ILE A 9 4.61 1.29 10.51
N GLU A 10 3.77 0.95 11.48
CA GLU A 10 3.33 -0.42 11.74
C GLU A 10 2.59 -1.01 10.52
N GLY A 11 1.61 -0.29 9.98
CA GLY A 11 0.88 -0.71 8.77
C GLY A 11 1.79 -0.91 7.57
N ARG A 12 2.77 -0.02 7.36
CA ARG A 12 3.78 -0.18 6.31
C ARG A 12 4.63 -1.44 6.55
N GLY A 13 5.03 -1.69 7.80
CA GLY A 13 5.79 -2.89 8.18
C GLY A 13 5.04 -4.17 7.86
N ILE A 14 3.77 -4.26 8.26
CA ILE A 14 2.88 -5.40 7.97
C ILE A 14 2.80 -5.67 6.45
N LEU A 15 2.62 -4.63 5.66
CA LEU A 15 2.53 -4.75 4.20
C LEU A 15 3.88 -5.12 3.57
N CYS A 16 4.99 -4.53 4.03
CA CYS A 16 6.32 -4.88 3.57
C CYS A 16 6.64 -6.36 3.83
N GLU A 17 6.31 -6.87 5.01
CA GLU A 17 6.48 -8.27 5.37
C GLU A 17 5.67 -9.19 4.44
N ALA A 18 4.39 -8.88 4.23
CA ALA A 18 3.51 -9.67 3.37
C ALA A 18 3.95 -9.68 1.90
N LEU A 19 4.51 -8.58 1.41
CA LEU A 19 4.97 -8.43 0.03
C LEU A 19 6.44 -8.84 -0.17
N GLY A 20 7.14 -9.26 0.89
CA GLY A 20 8.56 -9.61 0.81
C GLY A 20 9.46 -8.44 0.39
N THR A 21 9.08 -7.20 0.72
CA THR A 21 9.82 -5.98 0.37
C THR A 21 10.32 -5.25 1.62
N SER A 22 11.12 -4.21 1.41
CA SER A 22 11.60 -3.31 2.46
C SER A 22 10.92 -1.94 2.38
N PRO A 23 10.83 -1.19 3.49
CA PRO A 23 10.35 0.18 3.45
C PRO A 23 11.16 1.05 2.47
N PRO A 24 10.51 1.74 1.51
CA PRO A 24 11.23 2.53 0.50
C PRO A 24 11.83 3.84 1.03
N PHE A 25 11.57 4.18 2.30
CA PHE A 25 12.09 5.37 2.97
C PHE A 25 12.11 5.20 4.50
N PRO A 26 12.95 5.94 5.22
CA PRO A 26 13.06 5.80 6.68
C PRO A 26 11.81 6.29 7.43
N ASP A 27 11.62 5.75 8.64
CA ASP A 27 10.53 6.09 9.56
C ASP A 27 10.44 7.59 9.85
N SER A 28 11.58 8.29 9.86
CA SER A 28 11.65 9.72 10.09
C SER A 28 10.94 10.57 9.01
N MET A 29 10.66 9.99 7.84
CA MET A 29 9.90 10.63 6.75
C MET A 29 8.41 10.30 6.79
N VAL A 30 7.97 9.42 7.69
CA VAL A 30 6.56 9.04 7.87
C VAL A 30 5.86 10.07 8.75
N SER A 31 4.69 10.54 8.31
CA SER A 31 3.74 11.25 9.19
C SER A 31 2.53 10.35 9.40
N ALA A 32 1.33 10.71 8.95
CA ALA A 32 0.16 9.82 8.95
C ALA A 32 0.00 9.03 7.63
N LEU A 33 1.01 9.07 6.76
CA LEU A 33 1.00 8.45 5.43
C LEU A 33 2.27 7.65 5.23
N ALA A 34 2.14 6.46 4.66
CA ALA A 34 3.25 5.60 4.30
C ALA A 34 2.98 4.92 2.95
N SER A 35 4.04 4.58 2.23
CA SER A 35 3.95 3.85 0.97
C SER A 35 4.78 2.58 1.00
N VAL A 36 4.35 1.60 0.21
CA VAL A 36 4.98 0.29 0.05
C VAL A 36 5.10 -0.01 -1.44
N GLU A 37 6.21 -0.62 -1.83
CA GLU A 37 6.44 -1.05 -3.20
C GLU A 37 5.76 -2.39 -3.48
N ILE A 38 5.14 -2.48 -4.65
CA ILE A 38 4.58 -3.71 -5.20
C ILE A 38 5.33 -4.00 -6.49
N THR A 39 6.03 -5.13 -6.49
CA THR A 39 6.64 -5.70 -7.68
C THR A 39 5.66 -6.69 -8.28
N THR A 40 5.28 -6.49 -9.54
CA THR A 40 4.47 -7.45 -10.30
C THR A 40 5.28 -7.94 -11.48
N GLU A 41 4.92 -9.08 -12.05
CA GLU A 41 5.45 -9.47 -13.35
C GLU A 41 4.97 -8.50 -14.46
N GLY A 42 5.82 -8.26 -15.46
CA GLY A 42 5.53 -7.38 -16.58
C GLY A 42 5.92 -5.91 -16.40
N GLU A 43 5.73 -5.11 -17.45
CA GLU A 43 6.09 -3.69 -17.46
C GLU A 43 5.03 -2.85 -16.71
N VAL A 44 5.48 -1.91 -15.87
CA VAL A 44 4.59 -0.94 -15.22
C VAL A 44 4.25 0.17 -16.20
N GLY A 45 3.00 0.17 -16.66
CA GLY A 45 2.45 1.18 -17.58
C GLY A 45 2.29 2.57 -16.98
N PRO A 46 1.85 3.56 -17.77
CA PRO A 46 1.51 4.89 -17.27
C PRO A 46 0.25 4.87 -16.39
N MET A 47 -0.01 5.96 -15.65
CA MET A 47 -1.31 6.16 -15.02
C MET A 47 -2.43 6.19 -16.08
N SER A 48 -3.57 5.59 -15.75
CA SER A 48 -4.76 5.56 -16.57
C SER A 48 -5.92 6.29 -15.87
N PRO A 49 -6.79 7.00 -16.62
CA PRO A 49 -8.01 7.61 -16.07
C PRO A 49 -8.96 6.61 -15.41
N GLU A 50 -8.94 5.35 -15.84
CA GLU A 50 -9.74 4.23 -15.32
C GLU A 50 -9.22 3.69 -13.98
N GLY A 51 -8.07 4.19 -13.51
CA GLY A 51 -7.39 3.72 -12.29
C GLY A 51 -6.52 2.49 -12.54
N ASP A 52 -5.72 2.13 -11.53
CA ASP A 52 -4.92 0.91 -11.59
C ASP A 52 -5.83 -0.32 -11.38
N PRO A 53 -5.70 -1.40 -12.19
CA PRO A 53 -6.52 -2.60 -12.02
C PRO A 53 -6.48 -3.21 -10.61
N PHE A 54 -5.34 -3.11 -9.90
CA PHE A 54 -5.26 -3.58 -8.52
C PHE A 54 -6.09 -2.72 -7.56
N HIS A 55 -6.19 -1.42 -7.80
CA HIS A 55 -7.08 -0.56 -7.01
C HIS A 55 -8.53 -1.01 -7.15
N ASN A 56 -8.97 -1.25 -8.40
CA ASN A 56 -10.34 -1.65 -8.70
C ASN A 56 -10.64 -3.03 -8.11
N LEU A 57 -9.73 -4.00 -8.25
CA LEU A 57 -9.86 -5.33 -7.64
C LEU A 57 -10.01 -5.26 -6.11
N LEU A 58 -9.16 -4.48 -5.44
CA LEU A 58 -9.22 -4.33 -3.98
C LEU A 58 -10.54 -3.71 -3.51
N LEU A 59 -11.06 -2.76 -4.28
CA LEU A 59 -12.34 -2.13 -3.99
C LEU A 59 -13.51 -3.10 -4.20
N ASP A 60 -13.55 -3.78 -5.35
CA ASP A 60 -14.68 -4.59 -5.78
C ASP A 60 -14.80 -5.90 -4.98
N GLU A 61 -13.68 -6.60 -4.75
CA GLU A 61 -13.68 -7.93 -4.11
C GLU A 61 -13.52 -7.86 -2.58
N TYR A 62 -12.78 -6.88 -2.08
CA TYR A 62 -12.42 -6.81 -0.66
C TYR A 62 -13.03 -5.61 0.08
N GLY A 63 -13.64 -4.66 -0.64
CA GLY A 63 -14.15 -3.43 -0.07
C GLY A 63 -13.04 -2.49 0.43
N ILE A 64 -11.82 -2.62 -0.09
CA ILE A 64 -10.65 -1.86 0.34
C ILE A 64 -10.35 -0.74 -0.64
N GLN A 65 -10.50 0.51 -0.20
CA GLN A 65 -10.10 1.67 -0.98
C GLN A 65 -8.70 2.15 -0.59
N VAL A 66 -7.70 1.84 -1.41
CA VAL A 66 -6.32 2.29 -1.20
C VAL A 66 -5.68 2.77 -2.51
N PRO A 67 -5.02 3.95 -2.54
CA PRO A 67 -4.33 4.40 -3.75
C PRO A 67 -3.25 3.40 -4.19
N VAL A 68 -3.36 2.92 -5.43
CA VAL A 68 -2.33 2.17 -6.15
C VAL A 68 -1.83 3.07 -7.29
N MET A 69 -0.54 3.39 -7.29
CA MET A 69 0.05 4.35 -8.22
C MET A 69 1.15 3.66 -9.03
N PRO A 70 0.98 3.49 -10.36
CA PRO A 70 2.05 2.96 -11.19
C PRO A 70 3.15 4.00 -11.37
N TRP A 71 4.40 3.62 -11.11
CA TRP A 71 5.58 4.44 -11.34
C TRP A 71 6.47 3.79 -12.40
N ARG A 72 6.17 4.08 -13.68
CA ARG A 72 6.88 3.51 -14.83
C ARG A 72 8.41 3.68 -14.79
N HIS A 73 8.88 4.83 -14.33
CA HIS A 73 10.32 5.16 -14.29
C HIS A 73 11.10 4.38 -13.22
N HIS A 74 10.40 3.73 -12.29
CA HIS A 74 10.95 2.93 -11.22
C HIS A 74 10.55 1.45 -11.37
N GLY A 75 9.74 1.11 -12.39
CA GLY A 75 9.32 -0.26 -12.66
C GLY A 75 8.47 -0.90 -11.58
N VAL A 76 7.87 -0.11 -10.67
CA VAL A 76 7.07 -0.62 -9.54
C VAL A 76 5.74 0.12 -9.42
N ARG A 77 4.77 -0.51 -8.75
CA ARG A 77 3.57 0.17 -8.25
C ARG A 77 3.78 0.55 -6.79
N TYR A 78 3.16 1.63 -6.36
CA TYR A 78 3.13 2.03 -4.96
C TYR A 78 1.72 1.93 -4.41
N ILE A 79 1.57 1.24 -3.29
CA ILE A 79 0.41 1.41 -2.41
C ILE A 79 0.71 2.50 -1.39
N ARG A 80 -0.25 3.40 -1.16
CA ARG A 80 -0.14 4.43 -0.10
C ARG A 80 -1.25 4.26 0.93
N ILE A 81 -0.88 3.91 2.15
CA ILE A 81 -1.79 3.85 3.29
C ILE A 81 -1.84 5.17 4.05
N SER A 82 -3.00 5.43 4.67
CA SER A 82 -3.23 6.58 5.54
C SER A 82 -3.66 6.08 6.91
N ALA A 83 -2.98 6.50 7.98
CA ALA A 83 -3.33 6.16 9.34
C ALA A 83 -4.12 7.29 10.00
N GLN A 84 -5.37 7.01 10.36
CA GLN A 84 -6.26 7.92 11.05
C GLN A 84 -6.64 7.40 12.43
N LEU A 85 -7.30 8.24 13.23
CA LEU A 85 -7.66 7.90 14.61
C LEU A 85 -8.58 6.67 14.70
N TYR A 86 -9.42 6.47 13.68
CA TYR A 86 -10.34 5.35 13.59
C TYR A 86 -9.68 4.07 13.07
N ASN A 87 -8.44 4.14 12.56
CA ASN A 87 -7.80 2.95 12.04
C ASN A 87 -7.25 2.04 13.14
N HIS A 88 -7.24 0.73 12.82
CA HIS A 88 -6.64 -0.33 13.63
C HIS A 88 -5.65 -1.14 12.78
N GLN A 89 -4.66 -1.75 13.44
CA GLN A 89 -3.64 -2.57 12.78
C GLN A 89 -4.24 -3.68 11.89
N ASP A 90 -5.41 -4.20 12.27
CA ASP A 90 -6.05 -5.32 11.60
C ASP A 90 -6.57 -4.96 10.20
N GLU A 91 -6.89 -3.68 9.94
CA GLU A 91 -7.22 -3.22 8.59
C GLU A 91 -6.01 -3.32 7.65
N TYR A 92 -4.79 -3.08 8.16
CA TYR A 92 -3.57 -3.27 7.37
C TYR A 92 -3.23 -4.76 7.18
N ARG A 93 -3.54 -5.61 8.17
CA ARG A 93 -3.42 -7.07 8.01
C ARG A 93 -4.41 -7.61 6.98
N TYR A 94 -5.63 -7.09 6.97
CA TYR A 94 -6.64 -7.44 5.97
C TYR A 94 -6.21 -7.00 4.56
N LEU A 95 -5.65 -5.80 4.41
CA LEU A 95 -5.05 -5.38 3.14
C LEU A 95 -3.87 -6.27 2.74
N ALA A 96 -2.99 -6.63 3.66
CA ALA A 96 -1.88 -7.54 3.40
C ALA A 96 -2.35 -8.92 2.89
N GLU A 97 -3.39 -9.48 3.50
CA GLU A 97 -4.01 -10.73 3.06
C GLU A 97 -4.64 -10.62 1.68
N ALA A 98 -5.39 -9.55 1.41
CA ALA A 98 -6.01 -9.30 0.11
C ALA A 98 -4.94 -9.20 -1.00
N LEU A 99 -3.83 -8.50 -0.73
CA LEU A 99 -2.71 -8.39 -1.66
C LEU A 99 -2.04 -9.75 -1.91
N GLY A 100 -1.77 -10.53 -0.87
CA GLY A 100 -1.13 -11.85 -1.01
C GLY A 100 -1.99 -12.89 -1.75
N ARG A 101 -3.30 -12.68 -1.85
CA ARG A 101 -4.21 -13.52 -2.65
C ARG A 101 -4.36 -13.06 -4.10
N SER A 102 -3.99 -11.82 -4.39
CA SER A 102 -4.30 -11.14 -5.66
C SER A 102 -3.07 -10.88 -6.54
N LEU A 103 -1.88 -10.92 -5.95
CA LEU A 103 -0.58 -10.84 -6.62
C LEU A 103 -0.07 -12.24 -6.97
#